data_AF-A0A9D4E840-F1
#
_entry.id   AF-A0A9D4E840-F1
#
_cell.length_a   1.000
_cell.length_b   1.000
_cell.length_c   1.000
_cell.angle_alpha   90.00
_cell.angle_beta   90.00
_cell.angle_gamma   90.00
#
_symmetry.space_group_name_H-M   'P 1'
#
loop_
_entity.id
_entity.type
_entity.pdbx_description
1 polymer ?
#
loop_
_entity_poly.entity_id
_entity_poly.type
_entity_poly.pdbx_seq_one_letter_code
_entity_poly.pdbx_strand_id
1 'polypeptide(L)'
;MTHAIIHLFMSHAVIHLFTDRCSDPLVEDTCSDPLVHDTCYDLVVHDTCSNQLVYDTCSDQLVNDTCSDSLVHDTCSDPLVHDTCIDPLEHDTCTDPLIEDTCSDPHVNDTCSY
;
A
#
# COMPACT_ATOMS: atom_id res chain seq x y z
N MET A 1 -7.70 4.57 -15.12
CA MET A 1 -6.68 4.98 -14.13
C MET A 1 -6.21 6.41 -14.39
N THR A 2 -6.13 7.26 -13.36
CA THR A 2 -5.43 8.56 -13.43
C THR A 2 -4.24 8.52 -12.49
N HIS A 3 -3.03 8.49 -13.05
CA HIS A 3 -1.77 8.65 -12.32
C HIS A 3 -1.40 10.13 -12.18
N ALA A 4 -1.03 10.54 -10.97
CA ALA A 4 -0.40 11.82 -10.72
C ALA A 4 0.92 11.63 -9.97
N ILE A 5 2.01 12.17 -10.52
CA ILE A 5 3.30 12.24 -9.81
C ILE A 5 3.46 13.66 -9.27
N ILE A 6 3.51 13.79 -7.95
CA ILE A 6 3.73 15.06 -7.26
C ILE A 6 5.18 15.13 -6.79
N HIS A 7 5.91 16.15 -7.24
CA HIS A 7 7.26 16.42 -6.75
C HIS A 7 7.20 17.32 -5.51
N LEU A 8 7.52 16.76 -4.34
CA LEU A 8 7.73 17.55 -3.12
C LEU A 8 9.20 17.95 -3.01
N PHE A 9 9.45 19.25 -2.96
CA PHE A 9 10.77 19.79 -2.62
C PHE A 9 10.86 19.97 -1.10
N MET A 10 11.53 19.04 -0.43
CA MET A 10 11.96 19.22 0.95
C MET A 10 13.42 19.70 0.95
N SER A 11 13.81 20.48 1.95
CA SER A 11 15.03 21.32 1.98
C SER A 11 16.35 20.70 1.49
N HIS A 12 16.46 19.37 1.36
CA HIS A 12 17.61 18.66 0.80
C HIS A 12 17.28 17.47 -0.13
N ALA A 13 16.01 17.24 -0.51
CA ALA A 13 15.60 16.12 -1.36
C ALA A 13 14.34 16.43 -2.19
N VAL A 14 14.28 15.87 -3.41
CA VAL A 14 13.03 15.75 -4.17
C VAL A 14 12.40 14.43 -3.78
N ILE A 15 11.20 14.47 -3.24
CA ILE A 15 10.38 13.29 -2.95
C ILE A 15 9.34 13.18 -4.05
N HIS A 16 9.21 12.00 -4.65
CA HIS A 16 8.13 11.68 -5.57
C HIS A 16 7.00 10.99 -4.80
N LEU A 17 5.80 11.55 -4.91
CA LEU A 17 4.57 10.91 -4.47
C LEU A 17 3.83 10.40 -5.70
N PHE A 18 3.59 9.10 -5.75
CA PHE A 18 2.70 8.46 -6.70
C PHE A 18 1.29 8.47 -6.11
N THR A 19 0.30 8.83 -6.92
CA THR A 19 -1.08 8.86 -6.44
C THR A 19 -2.01 8.40 -7.55
N ASP A 20 -2.69 7.30 -7.27
CA ASP A 20 -3.67 6.73 -8.17
C ASP A 20 -5.09 6.85 -7.66
N ARG A 21 -5.94 7.27 -8.59
CA ARG A 21 -7.39 7.16 -8.42
C ARG A 21 -7.92 6.29 -9.54
N CYS A 22 -8.39 5.12 -9.16
CA CYS A 22 -8.82 4.12 -10.11
C CYS A 22 -10.27 3.69 -9.88
N SER A 23 -10.92 3.34 -10.99
CA SER A 23 -12.18 2.58 -11.04
C SER A 23 -11.98 1.38 -11.97
N ASP A 24 -10.71 1.07 -12.24
CA ASP A 24 -10.21 0.04 -13.14
C ASP A 24 -9.77 -1.12 -12.24
N PRO A 25 -9.85 -2.37 -12.70
CA PRO A 25 -9.74 -3.54 -11.84
C PRO A 25 -8.30 -3.91 -11.46
N LEU A 26 -7.30 -3.08 -11.75
CA LEU A 26 -5.90 -3.39 -11.45
C LEU A 26 -5.07 -2.12 -11.40
N VAL A 27 -4.28 -1.98 -10.33
CA VAL A 27 -3.18 -1.00 -10.20
C VAL A 27 -1.90 -1.77 -9.90
N GLU A 28 -0.82 -1.39 -10.58
CA GLU A 28 0.52 -1.97 -10.37
C GLU A 28 1.53 -0.84 -10.32
N ASP A 29 2.12 -0.61 -9.15
CA ASP A 29 3.16 0.39 -8.96
C ASP A 29 4.52 -0.26 -8.65
N THR A 30 5.56 0.26 -9.30
CA THR A 30 6.96 -0.15 -9.04
C THR A 30 7.81 1.07 -8.81
N CYS A 31 8.28 1.22 -7.58
CA CYS A 31 8.81 2.49 -7.13
C CYS A 31 10.12 2.36 -6.31
N SER A 32 11.07 3.27 -6.57
CA SER A 32 12.33 3.37 -5.82
C SER A 32 12.41 4.61 -4.93
N ASP A 33 11.40 5.49 -5.03
CA ASP A 33 11.25 6.73 -4.26
C ASP A 33 10.58 6.43 -2.89
N PRO A 34 10.00 7.38 -2.11
CA PRO A 34 9.53 7.09 -0.74
C PRO A 34 8.01 7.02 -0.49
N LEU A 35 7.09 7.45 -1.37
CA LEU A 35 5.62 7.49 -1.07
C LEU A 35 4.68 7.03 -2.23
N VAL A 36 3.81 6.03 -2.00
CA VAL A 36 2.68 5.61 -2.88
C VAL A 36 1.37 5.87 -2.14
N HIS A 37 0.31 6.23 -2.87
CA HIS A 37 -1.00 6.47 -2.30
C HIS A 37 -2.13 6.12 -3.27
N ASP A 38 -2.82 5.02 -3.01
CA ASP A 38 -3.84 4.52 -3.91
C ASP A 38 -5.24 4.61 -3.33
N THR A 39 -6.18 5.04 -4.16
CA THR A 39 -7.61 5.03 -3.83
C THR A 39 -8.39 4.37 -4.96
N CYS A 40 -8.89 3.17 -4.70
CA CYS A 40 -9.53 2.33 -5.70
C CYS A 40 -10.87 1.75 -5.20
N TYR A 41 -11.81 1.58 -6.13
CA TYR A 41 -13.15 1.05 -5.80
C TYR A 41 -13.34 -0.41 -6.21
N ASP A 42 -12.57 -0.91 -7.17
CA ASP A 42 -12.67 -2.26 -7.69
C ASP A 42 -11.25 -2.77 -7.97
N LEU A 43 -10.83 -3.85 -7.32
CA LEU A 43 -10.27 -5.02 -8.02
C LEU A 43 -8.77 -5.43 -8.09
N VAL A 44 -7.74 -4.83 -7.50
CA VAL A 44 -6.42 -5.44 -7.12
C VAL A 44 -5.41 -4.30 -7.07
N VAL A 45 -4.65 -4.18 -5.98
CA VAL A 45 -3.47 -3.30 -5.91
C VAL A 45 -2.23 -4.16 -5.72
N HIS A 46 -1.15 -3.85 -6.44
CA HIS A 46 0.14 -4.51 -6.28
C HIS A 46 1.29 -3.52 -6.31
N ASP A 47 1.96 -3.39 -5.17
CA ASP A 47 3.07 -2.48 -4.99
C ASP A 47 4.38 -3.21 -4.76
N THR A 48 5.40 -2.83 -5.52
CA THR A 48 6.78 -3.33 -5.32
C THR A 48 7.74 -2.18 -5.14
N CYS A 49 8.24 -1.99 -3.92
CA CYS A 49 9.04 -0.82 -3.58
C CYS A 49 10.23 -1.08 -2.64
N SER A 50 11.26 -0.22 -2.71
CA SER A 50 12.53 -0.45 -1.98
C SER A 50 12.77 0.44 -0.75
N ASN A 51 12.06 1.57 -0.57
CA ASN A 51 12.25 2.50 0.57
C ASN A 51 10.96 3.28 0.98
N GLN A 52 9.77 2.67 1.02
CA GLN A 52 8.49 3.43 0.94
C GLN A 52 7.49 3.33 2.08
N LEU A 53 6.74 4.43 2.23
CA LEU A 53 5.38 4.44 2.75
C LEU A 53 4.42 4.03 1.63
N VAL A 54 3.60 3.01 1.88
CA VAL A 54 2.48 2.61 1.03
C VAL A 54 1.19 2.89 1.80
N TYR A 55 0.20 3.42 1.11
CA TYR A 55 -1.11 3.67 1.71
C TYR A 55 -2.18 3.35 0.69
N ASP A 56 -3.00 2.37 1.03
CA ASP A 56 -4.06 1.88 0.18
C ASP A 56 -5.42 2.08 0.83
N THR A 57 -6.36 2.58 0.04
CA THR A 57 -7.77 2.60 0.43
C THR A 57 -8.62 1.98 -0.66
N CYS A 58 -9.23 0.86 -0.32
CA CYS A 58 -10.00 0.05 -1.25
C CYS A 58 -11.40 -0.28 -0.74
N SER A 59 -12.39 -0.36 -1.63
CA SER A 59 -13.75 -0.78 -1.24
C SER A 59 -13.92 -2.29 -1.34
N ASP A 60 -13.59 -2.88 -2.48
CA ASP A 60 -13.67 -4.32 -2.72
C ASP A 60 -12.33 -4.76 -3.34
N GLN A 61 -11.30 -5.19 -2.57
CA GLN A 61 -10.30 -6.20 -3.04
C GLN A 61 -8.99 -6.57 -2.29
N LEU A 62 -8.27 -7.52 -2.94
CA LEU A 62 -6.90 -8.00 -2.74
C LEU A 62 -5.84 -6.87 -2.86
N VAL A 63 -5.03 -6.71 -1.82
CA VAL A 63 -3.84 -5.86 -1.80
C VAL A 63 -2.62 -6.76 -1.64
N ASN A 64 -1.54 -6.44 -2.35
CA ASN A 64 -0.30 -7.21 -2.28
C ASN A 64 0.92 -6.30 -2.32
N ASP A 65 1.57 -6.15 -1.18
CA ASP A 65 2.71 -5.28 -1.04
C ASP A 65 4.00 -6.07 -0.85
N THR A 66 5.01 -5.71 -1.64
CA THR A 66 6.35 -6.25 -1.50
C THR A 66 7.35 -5.12 -1.28
N CYS A 67 7.92 -5.09 -0.07
CA CYS A 67 8.75 -3.97 0.33
C CYS A 67 9.97 -4.33 1.20
N SER A 68 11.06 -3.55 1.09
CA SER A 68 12.31 -3.83 1.83
C SER A 68 12.46 -3.06 3.14
N ASP A 69 11.95 -1.84 3.23
CA ASP A 69 12.12 -0.92 4.37
C ASP A 69 10.94 0.06 4.35
N SER A 70 9.83 -0.30 5.03
CA SER A 70 8.52 0.24 4.68
C SER A 70 7.53 0.41 5.82
N LEU A 71 6.64 1.39 5.68
CA LEU A 71 5.41 1.49 6.46
C LEU A 71 4.25 1.23 5.49
N VAL A 72 3.47 0.19 5.74
CA VAL A 72 2.30 -0.17 4.94
C VAL A 72 1.05 0.15 5.75
N HIS A 73 0.04 0.70 5.10
CA HIS A 73 -1.21 1.03 5.73
C HIS A 73 -2.38 0.80 4.80
N ASP A 74 -3.16 -0.22 5.12
CA ASP A 74 -4.27 -0.65 4.30
C ASP A 74 -5.59 -0.38 4.99
N THR A 75 -6.52 0.22 4.26
CA THR A 75 -7.90 0.39 4.72
C THR A 75 -8.87 -0.15 3.70
N CYS A 76 -9.51 -1.28 4.00
CA CYS A 76 -10.35 -1.98 3.03
C CYS A 76 -11.62 -2.62 3.61
N SER A 77 -12.72 -2.67 2.82
CA SER A 77 -14.04 -3.12 3.31
C SER A 77 -14.37 -4.60 3.04
N ASP A 78 -13.65 -5.29 2.16
CA ASP A 78 -13.70 -6.75 1.93
C ASP A 78 -12.33 -7.26 1.39
N PRO A 79 -11.24 -7.21 2.20
CA PRO A 79 -9.90 -7.43 1.65
C PRO A 79 -9.33 -8.83 1.83
N LEU A 80 -8.49 -9.18 0.86
CA LEU A 80 -7.38 -10.11 1.05
C LEU A 80 -6.10 -9.25 1.10
N VAL A 81 -5.40 -9.13 2.22
CA VAL A 81 -4.13 -8.38 2.27
C VAL A 81 -2.98 -9.36 2.32
N HIS A 82 -1.93 -9.14 1.54
CA HIS A 82 -0.73 -9.96 1.57
C HIS A 82 0.54 -9.11 1.48
N ASP A 83 1.21 -9.00 2.62
CA ASP A 83 2.40 -8.16 2.74
C ASP A 83 3.65 -9.01 2.88
N THR A 84 4.71 -8.65 2.15
CA THR A 84 6.00 -9.34 2.20
C THR A 84 7.14 -8.35 2.34
N CYS A 85 7.93 -8.51 3.40
CA CYS A 85 8.93 -7.50 3.73
C CYS A 85 10.09 -7.88 4.65
N ILE A 86 11.09 -6.99 4.73
CA ILE A 86 12.32 -7.23 5.52
C ILE A 86 12.26 -6.50 6.87
N ASP A 87 11.89 -5.21 6.91
CA ASP A 87 11.76 -4.42 8.14
C ASP A 87 10.51 -3.49 8.06
N PRO A 88 9.30 -4.02 8.30
CA PRO A 88 8.09 -3.22 8.16
C PRO A 88 7.48 -2.72 9.46
N LEU A 89 6.70 -1.65 9.32
CA LEU A 89 5.62 -1.30 10.23
C LEU A 89 4.31 -1.41 9.44
N GLU A 90 3.42 -2.31 9.81
CA GLU A 90 2.20 -2.62 9.05
C GLU A 90 0.97 -2.26 9.88
N HIS A 91 -0.05 -1.72 9.23
CA HIS A 91 -1.30 -1.40 9.89
C HIS A 91 -2.50 -1.56 8.97
N ASP A 92 -3.23 -2.64 9.19
CA ASP A 92 -4.39 -2.96 8.40
C ASP A 92 -5.67 -2.65 9.17
N THR A 93 -6.59 -1.97 8.50
CA THR A 93 -7.95 -1.75 9.01
C THR A 93 -8.95 -2.31 8.02
N CYS A 94 -9.75 -3.27 8.47
CA CYS A 94 -10.64 -3.96 7.54
C CYS A 94 -12.01 -4.42 8.02
N THR A 95 -12.92 -4.59 7.07
CA THR A 95 -14.21 -5.28 7.28
C THR A 95 -14.18 -6.61 6.51
N ASP A 96 -14.49 -7.73 7.15
CA ASP A 96 -14.45 -9.11 6.61
C ASP A 96 -13.13 -9.57 5.92
N PRO A 97 -12.00 -9.73 6.64
CA PRO A 97 -10.72 -9.95 5.94
C PRO A 97 -10.12 -11.37 5.96
N LEU A 98 -9.14 -11.53 5.07
CA LEU A 98 -7.98 -12.40 5.25
C LEU A 98 -6.70 -11.56 5.12
N ILE A 99 -5.86 -11.52 6.15
CA ILE A 99 -4.56 -10.84 6.14
C ILE A 99 -3.46 -11.90 6.27
N GLU A 100 -2.41 -11.80 5.44
CA GLU A 100 -1.23 -12.67 5.47
C GLU A 100 0.08 -11.86 5.36
N ASP A 101 0.74 -11.61 6.50
CA ASP A 101 2.00 -10.86 6.54
C ASP A 101 3.21 -11.80 6.68
N THR A 102 4.22 -11.59 5.84
CA THR A 102 5.44 -12.39 5.80
C THR A 102 6.67 -11.50 5.88
N CYS A 103 7.08 -11.13 7.09
CA CYS A 103 8.22 -10.22 7.26
C CYS A 103 9.30 -10.66 8.25
N SER A 104 10.53 -10.17 8.01
CA SER A 104 11.73 -10.61 8.75
C SER A 104 11.90 -9.94 10.12
N ASP A 105 11.48 -8.68 10.27
CA ASP A 105 11.39 -7.95 11.55
C ASP A 105 10.07 -7.14 11.65
N PRO A 106 8.92 -7.79 11.88
CA PRO A 106 7.63 -7.12 11.74
C PRO A 106 7.15 -6.37 12.99
N HIS A 107 6.59 -5.18 12.76
CA HIS A 107 5.65 -4.54 13.67
C HIS A 107 4.26 -4.42 13.03
N VAL A 108 3.42 -5.44 13.19
CA VAL A 108 2.07 -5.51 12.60
C VAL A 108 0.99 -5.08 13.60
N ASN A 109 -0.02 -4.34 13.13
CA ASN A 109 -1.22 -4.04 13.89
C ASN A 109 -2.50 -4.08 13.05
N ASP A 110 -3.18 -5.21 13.07
CA ASP A 110 -4.39 -5.41 12.27
C ASP A 110 -5.64 -5.23 13.12
N THR A 111 -6.57 -4.41 12.63
CA THR A 111 -7.85 -4.13 13.28
C THR A 111 -8.97 -4.38 12.32
N CYS A 112 -9.63 -5.54 12.46
CA CYS A 112 -10.70 -5.90 11.55
C CYS A 112 -11.97 -6.39 12.23
N SER A 113 -13.10 -6.08 11.59
CA SER A 113 -14.44 -6.39 12.07
C SER A 113 -15.22 -7.21 11.04
N TYR A 114 -16.03 -8.15 11.51
CA TYR A 114 -17.00 -8.89 10.70
C TYR A 114 -18.41 -8.33 10.92
#